data_AF-A0A0F4GS79-F1
#
_entry.id   AF-A0A0F4GS79-F1
#
_cell.length_a   1.000
_cell.length_b   1.000
_cell.length_c   1.000
_cell.angle_alpha   90.00
_cell.angle_beta   90.00
_cell.angle_gamma   90.00
#
_symmetry.space_group_name_H-M   'P 1'
#
loop_
_entity.id
_entity.type
_entity.pdbx_description
1 polymer ?
#
loop_
_entity_poly.entity_id
_entity_poly.type
_entity_poly.pdbx_seq_one_letter_code
_entity_poly.pdbx_strand_id
1 'polypeptide(L)'
;MQPAERARLIKLGESALNHLEKHRLRLKDAGQNSDIKKTWLAACAMHNDAEHLLVLGEILGDDGRHFTDIGASVAQILLVNHNLRPEPGMNDMAVQLWKDRQSMSTASANQADLADRLRQTPAQGTPLSAKPLMAWALDLWRVQGYDEMKKCEFCGEVGIEETVLQACGRCRVTLYCDRECQVLHWKKVHKKECKGKAKMKKEATSGEGSGIQ
;
A
#
# COMPACT_ATOMS: atom_id res chain seq x y z
N MET A 1 -1.31 20.97 -7.06
CA MET A 1 -1.25 19.53 -7.42
C MET A 1 -2.29 19.22 -8.49
N GLN A 2 -1.93 18.43 -9.50
CA GLN A 2 -2.84 18.01 -10.57
C GLN A 2 -3.96 17.07 -10.03
N PRO A 3 -5.20 17.11 -10.58
CA PRO A 3 -6.30 16.28 -10.09
C PRO A 3 -6.00 14.76 -10.12
N ALA A 4 -5.30 14.28 -11.14
CA ALA A 4 -4.91 12.88 -11.25
C ALA A 4 -3.95 12.45 -10.12
N GLU A 5 -2.97 13.30 -9.78
CA GLU A 5 -2.04 13.03 -8.69
C GLU A 5 -2.75 13.06 -7.33
N ARG A 6 -3.67 14.02 -7.15
CA ARG A 6 -4.53 14.07 -5.95
C ARG A 6 -5.33 12.77 -5.79
N ALA A 7 -5.99 12.29 -6.84
CA ALA A 7 -6.76 11.04 -6.80
C ALA A 7 -5.87 9.82 -6.52
N ARG A 8 -4.65 9.79 -7.07
CA ARG A 8 -3.66 8.74 -6.78
C ARG A 8 -3.27 8.71 -5.31
N LEU A 9 -2.93 9.86 -4.73
CA LEU A 9 -2.55 9.96 -3.31
C LEU A 9 -3.69 9.59 -2.37
N ILE A 10 -4.94 9.95 -2.71
CA ILE A 10 -6.13 9.48 -1.97
C ILE A 10 -6.20 7.95 -2.01
N LYS A 11 -6.04 7.32 -3.18
CA LYS A 11 -6.03 5.85 -3.31
C LYS A 11 -4.89 5.21 -2.51
N LEU A 12 -3.72 5.86 -2.47
CA LEU A 12 -2.58 5.41 -1.66
C LEU A 12 -2.92 5.45 -0.16
N GLY A 13 -3.58 6.52 0.30
CA GLY A 13 -4.04 6.63 1.68
C GLY A 13 -5.10 5.59 2.05
N GLU A 14 -6.05 5.31 1.16
CA GLU A 14 -7.03 4.22 1.35
C GLU A 14 -6.36 2.85 1.44
N SER A 15 -5.28 2.63 0.69
CA SER A 15 -4.49 1.40 0.76
C SER A 15 -3.77 1.28 2.11
N ALA A 16 -3.22 2.37 2.64
CA ALA A 16 -2.62 2.43 3.98
C ALA A 16 -3.67 2.18 5.07
N LEU A 17 -4.88 2.74 4.95
CA LEU A 17 -5.99 2.44 5.89
C LEU A 17 -6.40 0.96 5.87
N ASN A 18 -6.39 0.32 4.70
CA ASN A 18 -6.67 -1.10 4.57
C ASN A 18 -5.56 -1.98 5.17
N HIS A 19 -4.29 -1.58 5.01
CA HIS A 19 -3.15 -2.23 5.65
C HIS A 19 -3.21 -2.11 7.18
N LEU A 20 -3.50 -0.92 7.67
CA LEU A 20 -3.70 -0.61 9.09
C LEU A 20 -4.82 -1.47 9.70
N GLU A 21 -5.96 -1.59 9.02
CA GLU A 21 -7.09 -2.40 9.49
C GLU A 21 -6.70 -3.88 9.64
N LYS A 22 -5.97 -4.42 8.67
CA LYS A 22 -5.43 -5.79 8.74
C LYS A 22 -4.51 -5.95 9.96
N HIS A 23 -3.57 -5.05 10.18
CA HIS A 23 -2.64 -5.19 11.31
C HIS A 23 -3.26 -4.91 12.68
N ARG A 24 -4.33 -4.09 12.76
CA ARG A 24 -5.15 -4.00 13.97
C ARG A 24 -5.77 -5.33 14.36
N LEU A 25 -6.29 -6.08 13.39
CA LEU A 25 -6.83 -7.42 13.63
C LEU A 25 -5.74 -8.39 14.09
N ARG A 26 -4.57 -8.35 13.46
CA ARG A 26 -3.40 -9.15 13.86
C ARG A 26 -2.89 -8.81 15.26
N LEU A 27 -2.83 -7.52 15.60
CA LEU A 27 -2.42 -7.07 16.92
C LEU A 27 -3.38 -7.60 17.99
N LYS A 28 -4.69 -7.53 17.73
CA LYS A 28 -5.72 -8.08 18.63
C LYS A 28 -5.58 -9.59 18.81
N ASP A 29 -5.47 -10.34 17.72
CA ASP A 29 -5.32 -11.80 17.76
C ASP A 29 -4.02 -12.22 18.48
N ALA A 30 -2.90 -11.55 18.16
CA ALA A 30 -1.62 -11.81 18.81
C ALA A 30 -1.66 -11.54 20.32
N GLY A 31 -2.31 -10.45 20.74
CA GLY A 31 -2.51 -10.11 22.14
C GLY A 31 -3.36 -11.13 22.89
N GLN A 32 -4.45 -11.62 22.26
CA GLN A 32 -5.28 -12.69 22.82
C GLN A 32 -4.51 -13.99 22.99
N ASN A 33 -3.57 -14.27 22.09
CA ASN A 33 -2.72 -15.46 22.12
C ASN A 33 -1.41 -15.26 22.90
N SER A 34 -1.19 -14.09 23.52
CA SER A 34 0.06 -13.71 24.19
C SER A 34 1.33 -13.90 23.34
N ASP A 35 1.20 -13.77 22.01
CA ASP A 35 2.30 -13.92 21.06
C ASP A 35 3.07 -12.60 20.96
N ILE A 36 4.10 -12.45 21.81
CA ILE A 36 4.90 -11.22 21.93
C ILE A 36 5.50 -10.81 20.58
N LYS A 37 6.00 -11.78 19.80
CA LYS A 37 6.66 -11.51 18.52
C LYS A 37 5.64 -10.98 17.50
N LYS A 38 4.48 -11.62 17.36
CA LYS A 38 3.45 -11.13 16.43
C LYS A 38 2.84 -9.81 16.88
N THR A 39 2.70 -9.60 18.19
CA THR A 39 2.26 -8.32 18.76
C THR A 39 3.20 -7.20 18.34
N TRP A 40 4.50 -7.39 18.51
CA TRP A 40 5.51 -6.42 18.09
C TRP A 40 5.48 -6.17 16.58
N LEU A 41 5.44 -7.23 15.77
CA LEU A 41 5.42 -7.09 14.30
C LEU A 41 4.17 -6.34 13.79
N ALA A 42 2.99 -6.63 14.35
CA ALA A 42 1.77 -5.92 14.00
C ALA A 42 1.84 -4.45 14.43
N ALA A 43 2.36 -4.16 15.63
CA ALA A 43 2.54 -2.79 16.12
C ALA A 43 3.51 -1.98 15.24
N CYS A 44 4.63 -2.56 14.80
CA CYS A 44 5.55 -1.91 13.86
C CYS A 44 4.90 -1.63 12.50
N ALA A 45 4.11 -2.57 11.97
CA ALA A 45 3.40 -2.35 10.71
C ALA A 45 2.38 -1.20 10.83
N MET A 46 1.61 -1.18 11.93
CA MET A 46 0.66 -0.09 12.21
C MET A 46 1.35 1.26 12.43
N HIS A 47 2.56 1.27 12.97
CA HIS A 47 3.36 2.48 13.15
C HIS A 47 3.75 3.08 11.79
N ASN A 48 4.27 2.25 10.88
CA ASN A 48 4.56 2.68 9.51
C ASN A 48 3.28 3.19 8.81
N ASP A 49 2.14 2.50 8.96
CA ASP A 49 0.87 2.97 8.39
C ASP A 49 0.45 4.34 8.94
N ALA A 50 0.66 4.58 10.24
CA ALA A 50 0.35 5.87 10.85
C ALA A 50 1.21 7.00 10.27
N GLU A 51 2.52 6.77 10.10
CA GLU A 51 3.42 7.73 9.46
C GLU A 51 3.03 8.01 8.01
N HIS A 52 2.67 6.97 7.26
CA HIS A 52 2.18 7.12 5.88
C HIS A 52 0.93 8.00 5.79
N LEU A 53 -0.02 7.79 6.71
CA LEU A 53 -1.27 8.55 6.76
C LEU A 53 -1.02 10.01 7.14
N LEU A 54 -0.10 10.28 8.07
CA LEU A 54 0.28 11.65 8.44
C LEU A 54 0.89 12.41 7.26
N VAL A 55 1.85 11.80 6.55
CA VAL A 55 2.49 12.40 5.37
C VAL A 55 1.48 12.64 4.25
N LEU A 56 0.61 11.67 3.95
CA LEU A 56 -0.43 11.83 2.92
C LEU A 56 -1.44 12.90 3.30
N GLY A 57 -1.84 12.94 4.58
CA GLY A 57 -2.72 13.96 5.12
C GLY A 57 -2.16 15.37 4.93
N GLU A 58 -0.87 15.56 5.22
CA GLU A 58 -0.19 16.84 5.00
C GLU A 58 -0.15 17.23 3.52
N ILE A 59 0.23 16.29 2.63
CA ILE A 59 0.32 16.56 1.19
C ILE A 59 -1.05 16.90 0.58
N LEU A 60 -2.10 16.20 1.01
CA LEU A 60 -3.46 16.37 0.48
C LEU A 60 -4.19 17.58 1.06
N GLY A 61 -3.77 18.06 2.25
CA GLY A 61 -4.40 19.15 2.98
C GLY A 61 -5.82 18.78 3.41
N ASP A 62 -6.79 19.62 3.06
CA ASP A 62 -8.19 19.44 3.45
C ASP A 62 -8.81 18.10 3.03
N ASP A 63 -8.42 17.57 1.86
CA ASP A 63 -8.88 16.28 1.35
C ASP A 63 -8.26 15.10 2.11
N GLY A 64 -7.16 15.34 2.85
CA GLY A 64 -6.42 14.33 3.60
C GLY A 64 -6.63 14.39 5.11
N ARG A 65 -7.48 15.30 5.62
CA ARG A 65 -7.66 15.49 7.08
C ARG A 65 -7.96 14.19 7.83
N HIS A 66 -8.80 13.32 7.25
CA HIS A 66 -9.12 12.06 7.89
C HIS A 66 -7.92 11.11 8.00
N PHE A 67 -6.94 11.19 7.08
CA PHE A 67 -5.69 10.45 7.20
C PHE A 67 -4.86 10.99 8.37
N THR A 68 -4.74 12.32 8.50
CA THR A 68 -4.05 12.94 9.63
C THR A 68 -4.68 12.55 10.97
N ASP A 69 -6.00 12.61 11.08
CA ASP A 69 -6.72 12.28 12.32
C ASP A 69 -6.50 10.82 12.73
N ILE A 70 -6.65 9.89 11.77
CA ILE A 70 -6.45 8.47 12.02
C ILE A 70 -4.97 8.17 12.33
N GLY A 71 -4.04 8.73 11.55
CA GLY A 71 -2.61 8.55 11.74
C GLY A 71 -2.16 9.03 13.12
N ALA A 72 -2.56 10.24 13.53
CA ALA A 72 -2.24 10.79 14.84
C ALA A 72 -2.83 9.95 15.98
N SER A 73 -4.08 9.49 15.84
CA SER A 73 -4.71 8.61 16.83
C SER A 73 -3.95 7.30 17.01
N VAL A 74 -3.56 6.65 15.90
CA VAL A 74 -2.79 5.39 15.95
C VAL A 74 -1.40 5.60 16.52
N ALA A 75 -0.70 6.64 16.09
CA ALA A 75 0.60 7.02 16.61
C ALA A 75 0.57 7.16 18.15
N GLN A 76 -0.45 7.84 18.67
CA GLN A 76 -0.62 8.00 20.12
C GLN A 76 -0.88 6.66 20.83
N ILE A 77 -1.73 5.80 20.26
CA ILE A 77 -2.01 4.46 20.82
C ILE A 77 -0.72 3.62 20.88
N LEU A 78 0.08 3.63 19.81
CA LEU A 78 1.31 2.85 19.72
C LEU A 78 2.42 3.38 20.63
N LEU A 79 2.49 4.70 20.82
CA LEU A 79 3.40 5.31 21.79
C LEU A 79 3.06 4.84 23.21
N VAL A 80 1.79 4.93 23.60
CA VAL A 80 1.35 4.61 24.97
C VAL A 80 1.45 3.12 25.26
N ASN A 81 1.04 2.26 24.33
CA ASN A 81 0.89 0.82 24.59
C ASN A 81 2.10 -0.02 24.16
N HIS A 82 2.91 0.48 23.23
CA HIS A 82 4.02 -0.27 22.63
C HIS A 82 5.36 0.48 22.66
N ASN A 83 5.40 1.70 23.21
CA ASN A 83 6.58 2.56 23.24
C ASN A 83 7.19 2.80 21.84
N LEU A 84 6.34 2.79 20.81
CA LEU A 84 6.73 3.10 19.43
C LEU A 84 6.47 4.57 19.17
N ARG A 85 7.55 5.35 19.05
CA ARG A 85 7.50 6.79 18.84
C ARG A 85 7.46 7.11 17.34
N PRO A 86 6.60 8.05 16.89
CA PRO A 86 6.71 8.62 15.54
C PRO A 86 8.05 9.33 15.35
N GLU A 87 8.61 9.30 14.16
CA GLU A 87 9.86 10.02 13.85
C GLU A 87 9.52 11.30 13.05
N PRO A 88 9.31 12.48 13.69
CA PRO A 88 8.76 13.66 13.01
C PRO A 88 9.64 14.14 11.85
N GLY A 89 10.97 14.06 12.00
CA GLY A 89 11.91 14.47 10.96
C GLY A 89 11.84 13.60 9.68
N MET A 90 11.40 12.34 9.80
CA MET A 90 11.23 11.47 8.63
C MET A 90 10.00 11.87 7.81
N ASN A 91 8.92 12.29 8.48
CA ASN A 91 7.70 12.74 7.81
C ASN A 91 7.95 14.05 7.03
N ASP A 92 8.58 15.04 7.69
CA ASP A 92 8.95 16.31 7.06
C ASP A 92 9.85 16.09 5.84
N MET A 93 10.85 15.20 5.99
CA MET A 93 11.72 14.80 4.88
C MET A 93 10.94 14.14 3.74
N ALA A 94 10.00 13.23 4.04
CA ALA A 94 9.20 12.55 3.02
C ALA A 94 8.30 13.52 2.24
N VAL A 95 7.68 14.48 2.94
CA VAL A 95 6.88 15.55 2.33
C VAL A 95 7.77 16.45 1.45
N GLN A 96 8.94 16.84 1.96
CA GLN A 96 9.86 17.69 1.19
C GLN A 96 10.36 16.99 -0.07
N LEU A 97 10.76 15.71 0.02
CA LEU A 97 11.15 14.91 -1.13
C LEU A 97 10.02 14.79 -2.16
N TRP A 98 8.76 14.63 -1.71
CA TRP A 98 7.62 14.63 -2.62
C TRP A 98 7.47 15.99 -3.33
N LYS A 99 7.61 17.11 -2.61
CA LYS A 99 7.55 18.48 -3.16
C LYS A 99 8.64 18.71 -4.20
N ASP A 100 9.88 18.39 -3.86
CA ASP A 100 11.04 18.52 -4.74
C ASP A 100 10.86 17.70 -6.01
N ARG A 101 10.24 16.52 -5.90
CA ARG A 101 9.97 15.69 -7.07
C ARG A 101 8.91 16.26 -8.00
N GLN A 102 7.98 17.08 -7.52
CA GLN A 102 7.02 17.76 -8.40
C GLN A 102 7.70 18.79 -9.32
N SER A 103 8.89 19.28 -8.97
CA SER A 103 9.67 20.23 -9.77
C SER A 103 10.80 19.58 -10.57
N MET A 104 11.12 18.31 -10.33
CA MET A 104 12.14 17.55 -11.06
C MET A 104 11.65 17.08 -12.45
N SER A 105 12.54 17.12 -13.45
CA SER A 105 12.31 16.42 -14.71
C SER A 105 12.32 14.90 -14.49
N THR A 106 11.58 14.15 -15.30
CA THR A 106 11.59 12.67 -15.28
C THR A 106 13.00 12.10 -15.43
N ALA A 107 13.89 12.77 -16.18
CA ALA A 107 15.28 12.36 -16.37
C ALA A 107 16.12 12.47 -15.09
N SER A 108 15.93 13.50 -14.27
CA SER A 108 16.64 13.67 -12.99
C SER A 108 16.13 12.71 -11.91
N ALA A 109 14.83 12.42 -11.92
CA ALA A 109 14.21 11.45 -11.02
C ALA A 109 14.66 10.00 -11.30
N ASN A 110 15.06 9.69 -12.53
CA ASN A 110 15.55 8.38 -12.95
C ASN A 110 17.06 8.17 -12.70
N GLN A 111 17.82 9.24 -12.50
CA GLN A 111 19.24 9.16 -12.14
C GLN A 111 19.45 8.78 -10.67
N ALA A 112 18.43 9.02 -9.83
CA ALA A 112 18.33 8.47 -8.48
C ALA A 112 17.78 7.04 -8.57
N ASP A 113 18.66 6.10 -8.90
CA ASP A 113 18.36 4.67 -9.04
C ASP A 113 18.05 3.99 -7.69
N LEU A 114 17.04 4.52 -6.98
CA LEU A 114 16.63 4.05 -5.67
C LEU A 114 15.94 2.69 -5.75
N ALA A 115 15.27 2.40 -6.87
CA ALA A 115 14.60 1.12 -7.13
C ALA A 115 15.59 -0.02 -7.30
N ASP A 116 16.67 0.16 -8.07
CA ASP A 116 17.69 -0.89 -8.19
C ASP A 116 18.49 -1.06 -6.90
N ARG A 117 18.80 0.04 -6.20
CA ARG A 117 19.38 -0.01 -4.86
C ARG A 117 18.50 -0.77 -3.86
N LEU A 118 17.17 -0.67 -3.96
CA LEU A 118 16.22 -1.40 -3.11
C LEU A 118 16.10 -2.89 -3.46
N ARG A 119 16.14 -3.23 -4.76
CA ARG A 119 16.25 -4.63 -5.21
C ARG A 119 17.56 -5.28 -4.76
N GLN A 120 18.63 -4.50 -4.69
CA GLN A 120 19.96 -4.94 -4.29
C GLN A 120 20.22 -4.85 -2.78
N THR A 121 19.32 -4.28 -1.97
CA THR A 121 19.59 -4.12 -0.53
C THR A 121 19.56 -5.48 0.17
N PRO A 122 20.65 -5.94 0.81
CA PRO A 122 20.66 -7.23 1.47
C PRO A 122 19.60 -7.29 2.59
N ALA A 123 18.91 -8.42 2.70
CA ALA A 123 17.97 -8.68 3.80
C ALA A 123 18.65 -8.71 5.18
N GLN A 124 19.98 -8.77 5.24
CA GLN A 124 20.75 -8.80 6.48
C GLN A 124 21.20 -7.39 6.88
N GLY A 125 20.54 -6.82 7.88
CA GLY A 125 21.00 -5.59 8.56
C GLY A 125 20.09 -4.37 8.42
N THR A 126 19.07 -4.41 7.57
CA THR A 126 17.98 -3.42 7.63
C THR A 126 17.00 -3.81 8.74
N PRO A 127 16.66 -2.91 9.69
CA PRO A 127 15.59 -3.17 10.64
C PRO A 127 14.33 -3.57 9.88
N LEU A 128 13.58 -4.55 10.39
CA LEU A 128 12.32 -5.01 9.79
C LEU A 128 11.33 -3.86 9.48
N SER A 129 11.45 -2.72 10.17
CA SER A 129 10.66 -1.49 9.93
C SER A 129 11.09 -0.68 8.70
N ALA A 130 12.33 -0.80 8.22
CA ALA A 130 12.86 0.02 7.13
C ALA A 130 12.43 -0.45 5.73
N LYS A 131 12.20 -1.75 5.52
CA LYS A 131 11.77 -2.28 4.20
C LYS A 131 10.36 -1.79 3.79
N PRO A 132 9.32 -1.86 4.65
CA PRO A 132 8.00 -1.34 4.30
C PRO A 132 7.99 0.19 4.15
N LEU A 133 8.77 0.90 4.97
CA LEU A 133 8.98 2.34 4.87
C LEU A 133 9.56 2.73 3.50
N MET A 134 10.58 2.00 3.03
CA MET A 134 11.19 2.26 1.71
C MET A 134 10.28 1.86 0.56
N ALA A 135 9.56 0.74 0.66
CA ALA A 135 8.62 0.35 -0.38
C ALA A 135 7.48 1.36 -0.55
N TRP A 136 6.94 1.90 0.53
CA TRP A 136 5.91 2.95 0.45
C TRP A 136 6.49 4.29 -0.01
N ALA A 137 7.69 4.67 0.45
CA ALA A 137 8.36 5.88 -0.01
C ALA A 137 8.60 5.86 -1.54
N LEU A 138 8.91 4.70 -2.12
CA LEU A 138 8.98 4.54 -3.57
C LEU A 138 7.64 4.80 -4.29
N ASP A 139 6.50 4.37 -3.71
CA ASP A 139 5.16 4.62 -4.27
C ASP A 139 4.78 6.10 -4.16
N LEU A 140 5.02 6.69 -2.98
CA LEU A 140 4.76 8.10 -2.73
C LEU A 140 5.53 8.96 -3.74
N TRP A 141 6.81 8.64 -3.94
CA TRP A 141 7.70 9.34 -4.86
C TRP A 141 7.62 8.84 -6.29
N ARG A 142 6.70 7.94 -6.70
CA ARG A 142 6.55 7.44 -8.08
C ARG A 142 7.88 7.06 -8.77
N VAL A 143 8.78 6.38 -8.07
CA VAL A 143 10.06 5.96 -8.68
C VAL A 143 9.79 5.06 -9.90
N GLN A 144 10.55 5.25 -10.99
CA GLN A 144 10.29 4.56 -12.26
C GLN A 144 10.28 3.04 -12.06
N GLY A 145 9.32 2.35 -12.69
CA GLY A 145 9.14 0.90 -12.60
C GLY A 145 8.38 0.42 -11.36
N TYR A 146 8.20 1.25 -10.34
CA TYR A 146 7.40 0.89 -9.17
C TYR A 146 5.90 0.79 -9.50
N ASP A 147 5.41 1.65 -10.39
CA ASP A 147 4.03 1.62 -10.90
C ASP A 147 3.70 0.32 -11.65
N GLU A 148 4.70 -0.39 -12.17
CA GLU A 148 4.54 -1.64 -12.93
C GLU A 148 4.52 -2.89 -12.03
N MET A 149 4.93 -2.75 -10.75
CA MET A 149 4.91 -3.87 -9.82
C MET A 149 3.49 -4.28 -9.48
N LYS A 150 3.25 -5.59 -9.43
CA LYS A 150 1.97 -6.13 -8.97
C LYS A 150 1.83 -5.88 -7.48
N LYS A 151 0.67 -5.39 -7.07
CA LYS A 151 0.35 -5.06 -5.69
C LYS A 151 -0.90 -5.80 -5.23
N CYS A 152 -1.06 -5.93 -3.92
CA CYS A 152 -2.31 -6.34 -3.31
C CYS A 152 -3.38 -5.27 -3.59
N GLU A 153 -4.51 -5.65 -4.18
CA GLU A 153 -5.60 -4.70 -4.49
C GLU A 153 -6.22 -4.10 -3.22
N PHE A 154 -6.07 -4.76 -2.07
CA PHE A 154 -6.63 -4.27 -0.82
C PHE A 154 -5.71 -3.29 -0.11
N CYS A 155 -4.48 -3.70 0.18
CA CYS A 155 -3.59 -2.96 1.07
C CYS A 155 -2.37 -2.35 0.37
N GLY A 156 -2.24 -2.52 -0.96
CA GLY A 156 -1.12 -1.97 -1.74
C GLY A 156 0.22 -2.70 -1.59
N GLU A 157 0.33 -3.69 -0.71
CA GLU A 157 1.56 -4.47 -0.50
C GLU A 157 2.11 -5.04 -1.81
N VAL A 158 3.40 -4.84 -2.06
CA VAL A 158 4.05 -5.21 -3.32
C VAL A 158 4.35 -6.71 -3.34
N GLY A 159 4.13 -7.33 -4.51
CA GLY A 159 4.59 -8.69 -4.77
C GLY A 159 6.10 -8.74 -5.00
N ILE A 160 6.84 -9.24 -4.01
CA ILE A 160 8.29 -9.52 -4.07
C ILE A 160 8.54 -11.01 -3.78
N GLU A 161 9.79 -11.46 -3.82
CA GLU A 161 10.13 -12.88 -3.59
C GLU A 161 9.58 -13.41 -2.24
N GLU A 162 9.63 -12.58 -1.20
CA GLU A 162 9.12 -12.91 0.14
C GLU A 162 7.59 -12.77 0.27
N THR A 163 6.93 -12.07 -0.66
CA THR A 163 5.48 -11.80 -0.63
C THR A 163 4.84 -12.22 -1.95
N VAL A 164 4.55 -13.51 -2.09
CA VAL A 164 3.89 -14.04 -3.30
C VAL A 164 2.41 -13.68 -3.30
N LEU A 165 1.99 -12.89 -4.30
CA LEU A 165 0.59 -12.50 -4.46
C LEU A 165 -0.28 -13.68 -4.92
N GLN A 166 -1.41 -13.84 -4.24
CA GLN A 166 -2.43 -14.85 -4.49
C GLN A 166 -3.59 -14.26 -5.29
N ALA A 167 -3.93 -14.88 -6.41
CA ALA A 167 -5.08 -14.48 -7.20
C ALA A 167 -6.40 -14.95 -6.58
N CYS A 168 -7.45 -14.13 -6.67
CA CYS A 168 -8.80 -14.52 -6.28
C CYS A 168 -9.21 -15.84 -6.95
N GLY A 169 -9.58 -16.86 -6.16
CA GLY A 169 -9.96 -18.16 -6.70
C GLY A 169 -11.13 -18.13 -7.70
N ARG A 170 -12.00 -17.10 -7.64
CA ARG A 170 -13.21 -16.97 -8.47
C ARG A 170 -12.96 -16.25 -9.81
N CYS A 171 -12.41 -15.04 -9.79
CA CYS A 171 -12.15 -14.28 -11.01
C CYS A 171 -10.74 -14.51 -11.57
N ARG A 172 -9.76 -14.84 -10.71
CA ARG A 172 -8.31 -14.87 -10.99
C ARG A 172 -7.74 -13.56 -11.56
N VAL A 173 -8.43 -12.45 -11.33
CA VAL A 173 -8.00 -11.10 -11.76
C VAL A 173 -7.40 -10.36 -10.58
N THR A 174 -8.14 -10.23 -9.49
CA THR A 174 -7.71 -9.48 -8.31
C THR A 174 -6.64 -10.24 -7.52
N LEU A 175 -5.59 -9.54 -7.09
CA LEU A 175 -4.43 -10.09 -6.38
C LEU A 175 -4.43 -9.67 -4.90
N TYR A 176 -3.93 -10.56 -4.04
CA TYR A 176 -3.86 -10.37 -2.60
C TYR A 176 -2.54 -10.84 -2.02
N CYS A 177 -1.96 -10.12 -1.08
CA CYS A 177 -0.74 -10.57 -0.39
C CYS A 177 -1.01 -11.74 0.57
N ASP A 178 -2.24 -11.88 1.06
CA ASP A 178 -2.66 -13.02 1.86
C ASP A 178 -4.19 -13.20 1.88
N ARG A 179 -4.62 -14.29 2.52
CA ARG A 179 -6.03 -14.65 2.68
C ARG A 179 -6.82 -13.59 3.45
N GLU A 180 -6.19 -12.93 4.42
CA GLU A 180 -6.83 -11.92 5.26
C GLU A 180 -7.22 -10.69 4.45
N CYS A 181 -6.31 -10.16 3.64
CA CYS A 181 -6.59 -9.10 2.66
C CYS A 181 -7.73 -9.50 1.71
N GLN A 182 -7.76 -10.76 1.25
CA GLN A 182 -8.87 -11.24 0.42
C GLN A 182 -10.21 -11.23 1.18
N VAL A 183 -10.27 -11.69 2.44
CA VAL A 183 -11.49 -11.69 3.25
C VAL A 183 -11.98 -10.26 3.48
N LEU A 184 -11.09 -9.35 3.88
CA LEU A 184 -11.42 -7.97 4.17
C LEU A 184 -11.92 -7.26 2.91
N HIS A 185 -11.19 -7.39 1.79
CA HIS A 185 -11.59 -6.81 0.51
C HIS A 185 -12.93 -7.38 0.02
N TRP A 186 -13.15 -8.69 0.18
CA TRP A 186 -14.42 -9.34 -0.17
C TRP A 186 -15.60 -8.73 0.56
N LYS A 187 -15.47 -8.50 1.87
CA LYS A 187 -16.51 -7.89 2.70
C LYS A 187 -16.75 -6.43 2.32
N LYS A 188 -15.69 -5.65 2.08
CA LYS A 188 -15.81 -4.22 1.74
C LYS A 188 -16.47 -4.01 0.37
N VAL A 189 -15.93 -4.59 -0.70
CA VAL A 189 -16.39 -4.28 -2.06
C VAL A 189 -16.25 -5.42 -3.07
N HIS A 190 -15.22 -6.26 -2.98
CA HIS A 190 -14.89 -7.20 -4.06
C HIS A 190 -16.01 -8.23 -4.33
N LYS A 191 -16.84 -8.59 -3.34
CA LYS A 191 -18.00 -9.49 -3.56
C LYS A 191 -18.92 -9.01 -4.69
N LYS A 192 -19.12 -7.68 -4.80
CA LYS A 192 -19.98 -7.06 -5.82
C LYS A 192 -19.29 -6.98 -7.18
N GLU A 193 -17.97 -6.78 -7.19
CA GLU A 193 -17.16 -6.61 -8.39
C GLU A 193 -16.70 -7.92 -9.03
N CYS A 194 -16.67 -9.00 -8.25
CA CYS A 194 -16.09 -10.27 -8.67
C CYS A 194 -16.91 -10.95 -9.78
N LYS A 195 -16.47 -10.76 -11.03
CA LYS A 195 -16.99 -11.47 -12.20
C LYS A 195 -16.20 -12.77 -12.40
N GLY A 196 -16.81 -13.90 -12.04
CA GLY A 196 -16.20 -15.22 -12.24
C GLY A 196 -15.91 -15.51 -13.72
N LYS A 197 -14.93 -16.38 -13.98
CA LYS A 197 -14.45 -16.71 -15.34
C LYS A 197 -15.53 -17.18 -16.33
N ALA A 198 -16.66 -17.69 -15.84
CA ALA A 198 -17.78 -18.12 -16.67
C ALA A 198 -18.45 -16.98 -17.49
N LYS A 199 -18.23 -15.70 -17.12
CA LYS A 199 -18.80 -14.56 -17.85
C LYS A 199 -17.88 -13.99 -18.95
N MET A 200 -16.60 -14.36 -19.02
CA MET A 200 -15.67 -13.80 -20.02
C MET A 200 -15.66 -14.54 -21.37
N LYS A 201 -16.35 -15.68 -21.51
CA LYS A 201 -16.41 -16.46 -22.76
C LYS A 201 -17.53 -16.06 -23.73
N LYS A 202 -18.42 -15.11 -23.39
CA LYS A 202 -19.60 -14.78 -24.21
C LYS A 202 -19.50 -13.50 -25.05
N GLU A 203 -18.42 -12.72 -24.95
CA GLU A 203 -18.27 -11.45 -25.69
C GLU A 203 -17.25 -11.51 -26.83
N ALA A 204 -16.62 -12.67 -27.09
CA ALA A 204 -15.64 -12.85 -28.17
C ALA A 204 -16.18 -13.56 -29.43
N THR A 205 -17.50 -13.82 -29.52
CA THR A 205 -18.11 -14.52 -30.67
C THR A 205 -19.46 -13.90 -31.04
N SER A 206 -19.46 -12.64 -31.48
CA SER A 206 -20.59 -12.07 -32.23
C SER A 206 -20.10 -10.87 -33.03
N GLY A 207 -19.46 -11.15 -34.17
CA GLY A 207 -19.03 -10.08 -35.07
C GLY A 207 -18.05 -10.55 -36.12
N GLU A 208 -18.43 -11.53 -36.95
CA GLU A 208 -17.97 -11.61 -38.35
C GLU A 208 -18.80 -12.67 -39.09
N GLY A 209 -19.67 -12.16 -39.95
CA GLY A 209 -20.63 -12.92 -40.75
C GLY A 209 -21.42 -11.97 -41.63
N SER A 210 -20.72 -11.10 -42.36
CA SER A 210 -21.29 -10.40 -43.52
C SER A 210 -20.75 -11.08 -44.77
N GLY A 211 -21.66 -11.62 -45.58
CA GLY A 211 -21.35 -12.15 -46.90
C GLY A 211 -21.11 -11.06 -47.95
N ILE A 212 -21.12 -11.54 -49.20
CA ILE A 212 -20.86 -10.86 -50.49
C ILE A 212 -19.33 -10.87 -50.77
N GLN A 213 -18.79 -11.63 -51.75
CA GLN A 213 -19.25 -11.96 -53.12
C GLN A 213 -18.91 -13.39 -53.53
#